data_AF-A0ABC8TRS2-F1
#
_entry.id   AF-A0ABC8TRS2-F1
#
_cell.length_a   1.000
_cell.length_b   1.000
_cell.length_c   1.000
_cell.angle_alpha   90.00
_cell.angle_beta   90.00
_cell.angle_gamma   90.00
#
_symmetry.space_group_name_H-M   'P 1'
#
loop_
_entity.id
_entity.type
_entity.pdbx_description
1 polymer ?
#
loop_
_entity_poly.entity_id
_entity_poly.type
_entity_poly.pdbx_seq_one_letter_code
_entity_poly.pdbx_strand_id
1 'polypeptide(L)'
;MRHCDLKNLVSKVLDMGFVLESRMRTPGLLRTSEEKLKLGIQFFMNNMKFDKTVLVRNPTCLMHSMKERVIPRYRVLQIIASNRLLKKQPSFITLLMLPEVEFLEKFISRFIDDAEQLLMAYNGHVLDFCE
;
A
#
# COMPACT_ATOMS: atom_id res chain seq x y z
N MET A 1 -4.58 -21.46 -8.10
CA MET A 1 -3.76 -20.74 -9.11
C MET A 1 -2.35 -21.30 -9.03
N ARG A 2 -1.81 -21.88 -10.12
CA ARG A 2 -0.54 -22.64 -10.05
C ARG A 2 0.65 -21.68 -10.00
N HIS A 3 1.72 -22.08 -9.31
CA HIS A 3 2.96 -21.31 -9.13
C HIS A 3 3.61 -20.85 -10.47
N CYS A 4 3.29 -21.55 -11.57
CA CYS A 4 3.76 -21.23 -12.93
C CYS A 4 3.01 -20.04 -13.58
N ASP A 5 1.76 -19.78 -13.19
CA ASP A 5 0.95 -18.68 -13.75
C ASP A 5 1.36 -17.32 -13.17
N LEU A 6 1.83 -17.31 -11.91
CA LEU A 6 2.28 -16.10 -11.21
C LEU A 6 3.61 -15.57 -11.78
N LYS A 7 4.54 -16.46 -12.15
CA LYS A 7 5.81 -16.08 -12.79
C LYS A 7 5.59 -15.47 -14.17
N ASN A 8 4.65 -16.02 -14.95
CA ASN A 8 4.26 -15.47 -16.25
C ASN A 8 3.47 -14.15 -16.12
N LEU A 9 2.64 -13.99 -15.08
CA LEU A 9 1.93 -12.74 -14.82
C LEU A 9 2.87 -11.64 -14.37
N VAL A 10 3.79 -11.95 -13.45
CA VAL A 10 4.85 -11.04 -13.00
C VAL A 10 5.76 -10.69 -14.17
N SER A 11 6.18 -11.65 -15.00
CA SER A 11 6.93 -11.39 -16.23
C SER A 11 6.16 -10.48 -17.20
N LYS A 12 4.85 -10.69 -17.40
CA LYS A 12 4.00 -9.84 -18.27
C LYS A 12 3.65 -8.46 -17.68
N VAL A 13 3.70 -8.31 -16.36
CA VAL A 13 3.59 -7.00 -15.68
C VAL A 13 4.94 -6.28 -15.76
N LEU A 14 6.04 -7.03 -15.76
CA LEU A 14 7.41 -6.54 -15.89
C LEU A 14 7.88 -6.39 -17.34
N ASP A 15 7.15 -6.94 -18.33
CA ASP A 15 7.41 -6.73 -19.75
C ASP A 15 7.54 -5.23 -19.97
N MET A 16 8.79 -4.86 -20.23
CA MET A 16 9.47 -3.60 -20.50
C MET A 16 8.71 -2.26 -20.54
N GLY A 17 7.40 -2.22 -20.80
CA GLY A 17 6.59 -1.00 -20.87
C GLY A 17 6.21 -0.42 -19.50
N PHE A 18 5.73 -1.22 -18.54
CA PHE A 18 5.12 -0.68 -17.31
C PHE A 18 6.12 0.07 -16.40
N VAL A 19 7.29 -0.52 -16.16
CA VAL A 19 8.32 0.09 -15.29
C VAL A 19 9.04 1.23 -16.02
N LEU A 20 9.33 1.11 -17.32
CA LEU A 20 10.00 2.17 -18.07
C LEU A 20 9.08 3.37 -18.33
N GLU A 21 7.81 3.16 -18.70
CA GLU A 21 6.87 4.26 -18.96
C GLU A 21 6.58 5.06 -17.68
N SER A 22 6.38 4.39 -16.55
CA SER A 22 6.21 5.06 -15.25
C SER A 22 7.48 5.81 -14.82
N ARG A 23 8.67 5.22 -15.02
CA ARG A 23 9.97 5.87 -14.76
C ARG A 23 10.19 7.13 -15.59
N MET A 24 9.77 7.13 -16.87
CA MET A 24 9.84 8.30 -17.75
C MET A 24 8.88 9.41 -17.31
N ARG A 25 7.67 9.05 -16.86
CA ARG A 25 6.66 10.01 -16.36
C ARG A 25 6.98 10.55 -14.96
N THR A 26 7.81 9.87 -14.18
CA THR A 26 8.14 10.28 -12.80
C THR A 26 9.62 10.06 -12.52
N PRO A 27 10.47 11.08 -12.72
CA PRO A 27 11.92 10.98 -12.53
C PRO A 27 12.34 10.47 -11.14
N GLY A 28 11.52 10.71 -10.12
CA GLY A 28 11.75 10.18 -8.76
C GLY A 28 11.75 8.65 -8.66
N LEU A 29 11.05 7.94 -9.56
CA LEU A 29 11.10 6.49 -9.64
C LEU A 29 12.47 5.99 -10.12
N LEU A 30 13.25 6.80 -10.84
CA LEU A 30 14.61 6.43 -11.28
C LEU A 30 15.56 6.20 -10.10
N ARG A 31 15.27 6.82 -8.95
CA ARG A 31 16.04 6.66 -7.70
C ARG A 31 15.62 5.43 -6.89
N THR A 32 14.57 4.73 -7.32
CA THR A 32 14.04 3.53 -6.63
C THR A 32 14.58 2.28 -7.31
N SER A 33 15.08 1.31 -6.53
CA SER A 33 15.58 0.06 -7.09
C SER A 33 14.46 -0.77 -7.73
N GLU A 34 14.82 -1.57 -8.73
CA GLU A 34 13.86 -2.42 -9.43
C GLU A 34 13.22 -3.45 -8.49
N GLU A 35 13.97 -3.96 -7.52
CA GLU A 35 13.49 -4.91 -6.50
C GLU A 35 12.41 -4.26 -5.63
N LYS A 36 12.61 -3.01 -5.19
CA LYS A 36 11.61 -2.28 -4.41
C LYS A 36 10.35 -2.04 -5.24
N LEU A 37 10.49 -1.68 -6.51
CA LEU A 37 9.34 -1.50 -7.41
C LEU A 37 8.56 -2.81 -7.59
N LYS A 38 9.26 -3.92 -7.83
CA LYS A 38 8.65 -5.26 -7.93
C LYS A 38 7.84 -5.61 -6.68
N LEU A 39 8.43 -5.42 -5.50
CA LEU A 39 7.75 -5.64 -4.21
C LEU A 39 6.51 -4.76 -4.06
N GLY A 40 6.63 -3.47 -4.37
CA GLY A 40 5.50 -2.54 -4.32
C GLY A 40 4.37 -2.96 -5.26
N ILE A 41 4.67 -3.21 -6.53
CA ILE A 41 3.68 -3.62 -7.54
C ILE A 41 2.97 -4.90 -7.11
N GLN A 42 3.72 -5.91 -6.67
CA GLN A 42 3.14 -7.17 -6.18
C GLN A 42 2.21 -6.92 -4.99
N PHE A 43 2.62 -6.10 -4.02
CA PHE A 43 1.78 -5.76 -2.88
C PHE A 43 0.48 -5.06 -3.30
N PHE A 44 0.56 -4.01 -4.12
CA PHE A 44 -0.62 -3.27 -4.54
C PHE A 44 -1.58 -4.11 -5.39
N MET A 45 -1.06 -4.95 -6.29
CA MET A 45 -1.92 -5.81 -7.10
C MET A 45 -2.51 -6.97 -6.30
N ASN A 46 -1.71 -7.62 -5.45
CA ASN A 46 -2.14 -8.85 -4.78
C ASN A 46 -2.92 -8.58 -3.49
N ASN A 47 -2.49 -7.61 -2.68
CA ASN A 47 -3.09 -7.29 -1.39
C ASN A 47 -4.17 -6.21 -1.54
N MET A 48 -3.87 -5.12 -2.25
CA MET A 48 -4.80 -4.01 -2.43
C MET A 48 -5.77 -4.19 -3.61
N LYS A 49 -5.57 -5.22 -4.44
CA LYS A 49 -6.36 -5.49 -5.67
C LYS A 49 -6.38 -4.30 -6.63
N PHE A 50 -5.30 -3.52 -6.68
CA PHE A 50 -5.20 -2.41 -7.61
C PHE A 50 -4.97 -2.91 -9.03
N ASP A 51 -5.72 -2.34 -9.97
CA ASP A 51 -5.44 -2.52 -11.39
C ASP A 51 -4.13 -1.82 -11.80
N LYS A 52 -3.49 -2.37 -12.83
CA LYS A 52 -2.29 -1.77 -13.43
C LYS A 52 -2.49 -0.30 -13.79
N THR A 53 -3.68 0.05 -14.30
CA THR A 53 -4.02 1.41 -14.72
C THR A 53 -3.99 2.41 -13.55
N VAL A 54 -4.37 1.96 -12.34
CA VAL A 54 -4.29 2.77 -11.11
C VAL A 54 -2.84 3.07 -10.77
N LEU A 55 -1.95 2.08 -10.88
CA LEU A 55 -0.53 2.26 -10.59
C LEU A 55 0.17 3.14 -11.62
N VAL A 56 -0.16 3.01 -12.92
CA VAL A 56 0.37 3.89 -13.98
C VAL A 56 -0.06 5.35 -13.75
N ARG A 57 -1.29 5.57 -13.28
CA ARG A 57 -1.80 6.92 -12.99
C ARG A 57 -1.24 7.50 -11.68
N ASN A 58 -0.81 6.65 -10.75
CA ASN A 58 -0.32 7.05 -9.43
C ASN A 58 1.07 6.46 -9.13
N PRO A 59 2.09 6.70 -9.98
CA PRO A 59 3.41 6.07 -9.87
C PRO A 59 4.13 6.42 -8.55
N THR A 60 3.78 7.56 -7.95
CA THR A 60 4.36 8.03 -6.67
C THR A 60 4.08 7.10 -5.50
N CYS A 61 2.99 6.30 -5.53
CA CYS A 61 2.72 5.35 -4.46
C CYS A 61 3.80 4.28 -4.31
N LEU A 62 4.51 3.95 -5.41
CA LEU A 62 5.63 3.01 -5.45
C LEU A 62 6.95 3.62 -4.91
N MET A 63 7.00 4.94 -4.74
CA MET A 63 8.19 5.63 -4.21
C MET A 63 8.26 5.58 -2.68
N HIS A 64 7.12 5.42 -1.99
CA HIS A 64 7.08 5.37 -0.52
C HIS A 64 7.81 4.14 0.05
N SER A 65 8.23 4.24 1.32
CA SER A 65 8.81 3.09 2.03
C SER A 65 7.74 2.04 2.27
N MET A 66 7.98 0.80 1.84
CA MET A 66 7.05 -0.30 2.08
C MET A 66 6.93 -0.58 3.59
N LYS A 67 8.06 -0.66 4.28
CA LYS A 67 8.13 -0.98 5.70
C LYS A 67 7.63 0.16 6.60
N GLU A 68 8.06 1.38 6.31
CA GLU A 68 7.82 2.52 7.22
C GLU A 68 6.52 3.28 6.91
N ARG A 69 5.90 3.06 5.73
CA ARG A 69 4.69 3.81 5.35
C ARG A 69 3.59 2.94 4.78
N VAL A 70 3.87 2.14 3.73
CA VAL A 70 2.79 1.42 3.02
C VAL A 70 2.16 0.36 3.91
N ILE A 71 2.96 -0.52 4.50
CA ILE A 71 2.47 -1.62 5.33
C ILE A 71 1.81 -1.12 6.63
N PRO A 72 2.40 -0.18 7.40
CA PRO A 72 1.77 0.42 8.58
C PRO A 72 0.38 0.98 8.29
N ARG A 73 0.26 1.80 7.24
CA ARG A 73 -1.01 2.44 6.88
C ARG A 73 -2.03 1.45 6.33
N TYR A 74 -1.58 0.40 5.66
CA TYR A 74 -2.44 -0.68 5.19
C TYR A 74 -3.08 -1.43 6.37
N ARG A 75 -2.29 -1.81 7.38
CA ARG A 75 -2.79 -2.52 8.56
C ARG A 75 -3.85 -1.72 9.32
N VAL A 76 -3.60 -0.44 9.54
CA VAL A 76 -4.58 0.49 10.14
C VAL A 76 -5.87 0.50 9.33
N LEU A 77 -5.78 0.58 7.99
CA LEU A 77 -6.95 0.57 7.12
C LEU A 77 -7.74 -0.76 7.20
N GLN A 78 -7.04 -1.90 7.32
CA GLN A 78 -7.69 -3.21 7.48
C GLN A 78 -8.51 -3.26 8.78
N ILE A 79 -7.96 -2.77 9.89
CA ILE A 79 -8.67 -2.74 11.18
C ILE A 79 -9.87 -1.80 11.12
N ILE A 80 -9.69 -0.58 10.59
CA ILE A 80 -10.79 0.37 10.37
C ILE A 80 -11.93 -0.26 9.55
N ALA A 81 -11.58 -1.04 8.52
CA ALA A 81 -12.55 -1.74 7.70
C ALA A 81 -13.25 -2.88 8.44
N SER A 82 -12.50 -3.68 9.20
CA SER A 82 -13.03 -4.80 10.00
C SER A 82 -14.01 -4.30 11.08
N ASN A 83 -13.60 -3.27 11.82
CA ASN A 83 -14.39 -2.68 12.91
C ASN A 83 -15.47 -1.71 12.40
N ARG A 84 -15.56 -1.48 11.08
CA ARG A 84 -16.53 -0.59 10.41
C ARG A 84 -16.54 0.84 10.97
N LEU A 85 -15.36 1.35 11.35
CA LEU A 85 -15.21 2.68 11.97
C LEU A 85 -15.50 3.84 11.01
N LEU A 86 -15.57 3.57 9.71
CA LEU A 86 -15.87 4.55 8.67
C LEU A 86 -17.09 4.15 7.85
N LYS A 87 -17.98 5.13 7.60
CA LYS A 87 -19.12 5.00 6.69
C LYS A 87 -18.69 4.72 5.24
N LYS A 88 -17.53 5.26 4.84
CA LYS A 88 -16.95 5.07 3.50
C LYS A 88 -15.45 4.91 3.62
N GLN A 89 -14.91 3.92 2.91
CA GLN A 89 -13.48 3.68 2.87
C GLN A 89 -12.76 4.76 2.06
N PRO A 90 -11.69 5.36 2.58
CA PRO A 90 -10.90 6.34 1.85
C PRO A 90 -10.02 5.66 0.79
N SER A 91 -9.60 6.43 -0.21
CA SER A 91 -8.62 5.95 -1.19
C SER A 91 -7.27 5.72 -0.51
N PHE A 92 -6.74 4.50 -0.64
CA PHE A 92 -5.43 4.19 -0.07
C PHE A 92 -4.30 5.02 -0.68
N ILE A 93 -4.40 5.39 -1.96
CA ILE A 93 -3.45 6.32 -2.59
C ILE A 93 -3.43 7.66 -1.84
N THR A 94 -4.61 8.20 -1.52
CA THR A 94 -4.72 9.45 -0.74
C THR A 94 -4.13 9.27 0.66
N LEU A 95 -4.37 8.14 1.31
CA LEU A 95 -3.79 7.83 2.61
C LEU A 95 -2.27 7.82 2.58
N LEU A 96 -1.63 7.32 1.52
CA LEU A 96 -0.17 7.28 1.39
C LEU A 96 0.45 8.67 1.23
N MET A 97 -0.30 9.61 0.66
CA MET A 97 0.16 10.99 0.43
C MET A 97 0.10 11.86 1.69
N LEU A 98 -0.68 11.48 2.70
CA LEU A 98 -0.79 12.27 3.93
C LEU A 98 0.56 12.36 4.67
N PRO A 99 0.91 13.52 5.23
CA PRO A 99 1.94 13.63 6.25
C PRO A 99 1.67 12.64 7.40
N GLU A 100 2.72 12.24 8.11
CA GLU A 100 2.58 11.27 9.20
C GLU A 100 1.67 11.78 10.32
N VAL A 101 1.89 13.01 10.78
CA VAL A 101 1.06 13.64 11.81
C VAL A 101 -0.42 13.63 11.43
N GLU A 102 -0.75 14.07 10.21
CA GLU A 102 -2.13 14.05 9.72
C GLU A 102 -2.73 12.65 9.61
N PHE A 103 -1.93 11.65 9.23
CA PHE A 103 -2.40 10.28 9.16
C PHE A 103 -2.76 9.76 10.56
N LEU A 104 -1.87 9.97 11.55
CA LEU A 104 -2.09 9.54 12.93
C LEU A 104 -3.32 10.21 13.53
N GLU A 105 -3.46 11.53 13.37
CA GLU A 105 -4.63 12.26 13.87
C GLU A 105 -5.94 11.75 13.25
N LYS A 106 -5.98 11.60 11.93
CA LYS A 106 -7.21 11.25 11.21
C LYS A 106 -7.58 9.77 11.34
N PHE A 107 -6.61 8.87 11.41
CA PHE A 107 -6.87 7.43 11.30
C PHE A 107 -6.53 6.62 12.56
N ILE A 108 -5.92 7.24 13.57
CA ILE A 108 -5.65 6.59 14.85
C ILE A 108 -6.32 7.38 15.98
N SER A 109 -5.84 8.60 16.28
CA SER A 109 -6.28 9.37 17.46
C SER A 109 -7.77 9.73 17.45
N ARG A 110 -8.39 9.85 16.26
CA ARG A 110 -9.83 10.11 16.13
C ARG A 110 -10.70 8.99 16.70
N PHE A 111 -10.24 7.75 16.66
CA PHE A 111 -11.00 6.58 17.11
C PHE A 111 -10.57 6.22 18.53
N ILE A 112 -11.04 7.00 19.50
CA ILE A 112 -10.55 6.93 20.90
C ILE A 112 -10.63 5.49 21.45
N ASP A 113 -11.73 4.80 21.21
CA ASP A 113 -11.97 3.44 21.73
C ASP A 113 -11.09 2.36 21.04
N ASP A 114 -10.61 2.62 19.82
CA ASP A 114 -9.78 1.71 19.03
C ASP A 114 -8.30 2.18 18.94
N ALA A 115 -7.96 3.33 19.54
CA ALA A 115 -6.70 4.03 19.28
C ALA A 115 -5.47 3.18 19.60
N GLU A 116 -5.52 2.42 20.70
CA GLU A 116 -4.45 1.52 21.11
C GLU A 116 -4.22 0.40 20.09
N GLN A 117 -5.29 -0.27 19.66
CA GLN A 117 -5.25 -1.34 18.65
C GLN A 117 -4.72 -0.80 17.31
N LEU A 118 -5.20 0.36 16.88
CA LEU A 118 -4.77 1.01 15.63
C LEU A 118 -3.29 1.42 15.69
N LEU A 119 -2.83 1.93 16.83
CA LEU A 119 -1.43 2.31 17.03
C LEU A 119 -0.50 1.09 17.05
N MET A 120 -0.90 -0.01 17.69
CA MET A 120 -0.15 -1.27 17.66
C MET A 120 0.03 -1.75 16.22
N ALA A 121 -1.05 -1.76 15.43
CA ALA A 121 -1.01 -2.16 14.03
C ALA A 121 -0.12 -1.25 13.17
N TYR A 122 -0.13 0.06 13.43
CA TYR A 122 0.75 1.04 12.78
C TYR A 122 2.23 0.76 13.08
N ASN A 123 2.58 0.58 14.35
CA ASN A 123 3.96 0.30 14.78
C ASN A 123 4.44 -1.11 14.39
N GLY A 124 3.53 -1.94 13.90
CA GLY A 124 3.82 -3.29 13.42
C GLY A 124 3.86 -4.35 14.50
N HIS A 125 3.27 -4.06 15.65
CA HIS A 125 2.87 -5.07 16.62
C HIS A 125 1.56 -5.68 16.11
N VAL A 126 1.64 -6.91 15.58
CA VAL A 126 0.46 -7.66 15.17
C VAL A 126 -0.20 -8.17 16.45
N LEU A 127 -1.43 -7.74 16.72
CA LEU A 127 -2.33 -8.55 17.53
C LEU A 127 -2.77 -9.69 16.61
N ASP A 128 -2.36 -10.91 16.93
CA ASP A 128 -2.86 -12.12 16.27
C ASP A 128 -4.36 -12.19 16.53
N PHE A 129 -5.17 -11.60 15.65
CA PHE A 129 -6.58 -11.94 15.57
C PHE A 129 -6.68 -13.28 14.83
N CYS A 130 -6.56 -14.36 15.60
CA CYS A 130 -7.15 -15.65 15.25
C CYS A 130 -8.66 -15.45 15.07
N GLU A 131 -9.16 -15.72 13.86
CA GLU A 131 -9.94 -16.94 13.53
C GLU A 131 -10.10 -17.07 12.00
#